data_AF-A0A2P5VV16-F1
#
_entry.id   AF-A0A2P5VV16-F1
#
_cell.length_a   1.000
_cell.length_b   1.000
_cell.length_c   1.000
_cell.angle_alpha   90.00
_cell.angle_beta   90.00
_cell.angle_gamma   90.00
#
_symmetry.space_group_name_H-M   'P 1'
#
loop_
_entity.id
_entity.type
_entity.pdbx_description
1 polymer ?
#
loop_
_entity_poly.entity_id
_entity_poly.type
_entity_poly.pdbx_seq_one_letter_code
_entity_poly.pdbx_strand_id
1 'polypeptide(L)'
;MCELGFYEEKKVLEAGRVAPELVSETIYAWEGALSPHLAAEREGGAVEDSELVKRLETLLKEGLLEGGVERGKLDGFCVVETAGGVASPGPSGTLQCDLYRPLRFPGVLVGDGRLGGISGTISAYESLKLRGYDVVAIVIEDHGLINEIPLKSYLRSVPVFVLPPIPQDPSNDLMEWFDESCNVFNSLKDIMLEAYLERMRRLNEMPRKAGDVFWWPFTQHKLVPPSAVTVIDSRCGENFSVYKVQNKEYITQQFDACASWWTQGPDATLQSS
;
A
#
# COMPACT_ATOMS: atom_id res chain seq x y z
N MET A 1 -28.37 5.48 -8.18
CA MET A 1 -26.97 5.89 -7.90
C MET A 1 -27.07 7.01 -6.88
N CYS A 2 -26.97 6.67 -5.60
CA CYS A 2 -26.86 7.67 -4.55
C CYS A 2 -25.44 8.25 -4.65
N GLU A 3 -25.29 9.58 -4.73
CA GLU A 3 -23.99 10.24 -4.54
C GLU A 3 -23.60 10.06 -3.08
N LEU A 4 -22.96 8.93 -2.77
CA LEU A 4 -22.42 8.58 -1.45
C LEU A 4 -20.93 8.96 -1.32
N GLY A 5 -20.37 9.64 -2.33
CA GLY A 5 -19.01 10.13 -2.31
C GLY A 5 -18.83 11.16 -1.19
N PHE A 6 -17.85 10.93 -0.33
CA PHE A 6 -17.50 11.82 0.76
C PHE A 6 -16.16 12.49 0.46
N TYR A 7 -16.09 13.81 0.62
CA TYR A 7 -14.86 14.59 0.51
C TYR A 7 -14.82 15.59 1.65
N GLU A 8 -13.76 15.54 2.47
CA GLU A 8 -13.49 16.51 3.53
C GLU A 8 -12.06 17.03 3.40
N GLU A 9 -11.88 18.35 3.46
CA GLU A 9 -10.58 19.01 3.41
C GLU A 9 -10.47 20.02 4.57
N LYS A 10 -9.48 19.82 5.45
CA LYS A 10 -9.11 20.79 6.49
C LYS A 10 -7.83 21.50 6.08
N LYS A 11 -7.81 22.84 6.15
CA LYS A 11 -6.68 23.68 5.72
C LYS A 11 -6.07 24.42 6.90
N VAL A 12 -4.74 24.48 6.95
CA VAL A 12 -3.98 25.29 7.91
C VAL A 12 -3.14 26.33 7.17
N LEU A 13 -3.01 27.50 7.78
CA LEU A 13 -2.13 28.57 7.33
C LEU A 13 -0.74 28.35 7.92
N GLU A 14 0.20 27.84 7.12
CA GLU A 14 1.61 27.79 7.47
C GLU A 14 2.41 28.78 6.61
N ALA A 15 3.09 29.73 7.26
CA ALA A 15 4.01 30.68 6.61
C ALA A 15 3.43 31.41 5.36
N GLY A 16 2.13 31.71 5.36
CA GLY A 16 1.45 32.41 4.25
C GLY A 16 1.06 31.53 3.07
N ARG A 17 1.25 30.20 3.15
CA ARG A 17 0.68 29.22 2.22
C ARG A 17 -0.44 28.46 2.92
N VAL A 18 -1.51 28.19 2.18
CA VAL A 18 -2.63 27.36 2.63
C VAL A 18 -2.34 25.94 2.16
N ALA A 19 -2.05 25.03 3.10
CA ALA A 19 -1.87 23.61 2.80
C ALA A 19 -2.99 22.81 3.51
N PRO A 20 -3.55 21.75 2.88
CA PRO A 20 -4.47 20.88 3.57
C PRO A 20 -3.73 20.10 4.67
N GLU A 21 -4.22 20.20 5.90
CA GLU A 21 -3.78 19.43 7.08
C GLU A 21 -4.29 17.97 7.01
N LEU A 22 -5.49 17.77 6.45
CA LEU A 22 -6.10 16.46 6.24
C LEU A 22 -7.04 16.52 5.02
N VAL A 23 -6.91 15.53 4.14
CA VAL A 23 -7.85 15.27 3.03
C VAL A 23 -8.36 13.84 3.18
N SER A 24 -9.69 13.70 3.27
CA SER A 24 -10.37 12.42 3.33
C SER A 24 -11.30 12.29 2.13
N GLU A 25 -11.11 11.25 1.32
CA GLU A 25 -11.93 11.00 0.13
C GLU A 25 -12.42 9.54 0.10
N THR A 26 -13.71 9.36 -0.11
CA THR A 26 -14.32 8.05 -0.41
C THR A 26 -14.52 7.94 -1.92
N ILE A 27 -13.74 7.07 -2.56
CA ILE A 27 -13.71 6.93 -4.02
C ILE A 27 -15.04 6.34 -4.55
N TYR A 28 -15.54 5.29 -3.90
CA TYR A 28 -16.82 4.66 -4.20
C TYR A 28 -17.49 4.21 -2.90
N ALA A 29 -18.82 4.28 -2.86
CA ALA A 29 -19.61 3.89 -1.71
C ALA A 29 -20.95 3.28 -2.16
N TRP A 30 -21.47 2.40 -1.31
CA TRP A 30 -22.74 1.71 -1.46
C TRP A 30 -23.56 1.86 -0.18
N GLU A 31 -24.88 1.78 -0.28
CA GLU A 31 -25.80 1.99 0.84
C GLU A 31 -25.88 0.76 1.75
N GLY A 32 -25.83 -0.45 1.17
CA GLY A 32 -25.94 -1.70 1.89
C GLY A 32 -24.72 -1.98 2.77
N ALA A 33 -24.94 -2.25 4.06
CA ALA A 33 -23.91 -2.77 4.99
C ALA A 33 -23.56 -4.24 4.68
N LEU A 34 -22.99 -4.46 3.50
CA LEU A 34 -22.67 -5.75 2.91
C LEU A 34 -21.22 -5.74 2.39
N SER A 35 -20.69 -6.91 2.03
CA SER A 35 -19.41 -6.97 1.31
C SER A 35 -19.51 -6.27 -0.07
N PRO A 36 -18.45 -5.60 -0.54
CA PRO A 36 -18.51 -4.75 -1.74
C PRO A 36 -19.12 -5.41 -2.98
N HIS A 37 -18.74 -6.65 -3.32
CA HIS A 37 -19.31 -7.36 -4.48
C HIS A 37 -20.84 -7.48 -4.44
N LEU A 38 -21.40 -7.76 -3.26
CA LEU A 38 -22.84 -7.97 -3.07
C LEU A 38 -23.59 -6.64 -3.08
N ALA A 39 -22.99 -5.59 -2.52
CA ALA A 39 -23.55 -4.24 -2.56
C ALA A 39 -23.58 -3.71 -4.01
N ALA A 40 -22.49 -3.90 -4.75
CA ALA A 40 -22.39 -3.54 -6.17
C ALA A 40 -23.41 -4.26 -7.04
N GLU A 41 -23.60 -5.56 -6.84
CA GLU A 41 -24.62 -6.35 -7.56
C GLU A 41 -26.04 -5.86 -7.26
N ARG A 42 -26.39 -5.67 -5.98
CA ARG A 42 -27.76 -5.32 -5.56
C ARG A 42 -28.15 -3.90 -5.93
N GLU A 43 -27.21 -2.97 -5.90
CA GLU A 43 -27.47 -1.55 -6.14
C GLU A 43 -27.22 -1.14 -7.60
N GLY A 44 -26.77 -2.08 -8.45
CA GLY A 44 -26.44 -1.82 -9.85
C GLY A 44 -25.24 -0.87 -10.01
N GLY A 45 -24.30 -0.93 -9.08
CA GLY A 45 -23.13 -0.05 -8.99
C GLY A 45 -21.82 -0.82 -9.16
N ALA A 46 -21.70 -1.63 -10.21
CA ALA A 46 -20.47 -2.36 -10.51
C ALA A 46 -19.33 -1.39 -10.84
N VAL A 47 -18.13 -1.69 -10.32
CA VAL A 47 -16.90 -0.94 -10.59
C VAL A 47 -15.82 -1.96 -10.96
N GLU A 48 -15.23 -1.78 -12.14
CA GLU A 48 -14.15 -2.63 -12.63
C GLU A 48 -12.84 -2.33 -11.90
N ASP A 49 -11.99 -3.35 -11.72
CA ASP A 49 -10.71 -3.22 -11.02
C ASP A 49 -9.82 -2.13 -11.61
N SER A 50 -9.75 -2.09 -12.95
CA SER A 50 -8.93 -1.12 -13.68
C SER A 50 -9.43 0.32 -13.51
N GLU A 51 -10.74 0.51 -13.34
CA GLU A 51 -11.33 1.82 -13.10
C GLU A 51 -10.95 2.33 -11.71
N LEU A 52 -11.11 1.49 -10.70
CA LEU A 52 -10.75 1.81 -9.31
C LEU A 52 -9.26 2.13 -9.18
N VAL A 53 -8.40 1.27 -9.72
CA VAL A 53 -6.94 1.47 -9.67
C VAL A 53 -6.56 2.77 -10.38
N LYS A 54 -7.12 3.04 -11.57
CA LYS A 54 -6.84 4.27 -12.31
C LYS A 54 -7.34 5.52 -11.57
N ARG A 55 -8.50 5.44 -10.92
CA ARG A 55 -9.04 6.56 -10.12
C ARG A 55 -8.12 6.84 -8.93
N LEU A 56 -7.72 5.81 -8.19
CA LEU A 56 -6.77 5.95 -7.09
C LEU A 56 -5.42 6.54 -7.55
N GLU A 57 -4.87 6.07 -8.67
CA GLU A 57 -3.64 6.66 -9.23
C GLU A 57 -3.80 8.14 -9.59
N THR A 58 -4.97 8.54 -10.10
CA THR A 58 -5.26 9.93 -10.47
C THR A 58 -5.28 10.81 -9.22
N LEU A 59 -6.00 10.38 -8.17
CA LEU A 59 -6.08 11.09 -6.90
C LEU A 59 -4.70 11.24 -6.24
N LEU A 60 -3.90 10.17 -6.23
CA LEU A 60 -2.53 10.23 -5.71
C LEU A 60 -1.66 11.22 -6.49
N LYS A 61 -1.81 11.29 -7.83
CA LYS A 61 -1.07 12.26 -8.66
C LYS A 61 -1.52 13.68 -8.39
N GLU A 62 -2.83 13.93 -8.29
CA GLU A 62 -3.40 15.26 -8.01
C GLU A 62 -2.95 15.78 -6.63
N GLY A 63 -3.08 14.94 -5.59
CA GLY A 63 -2.60 15.28 -4.24
C GLY A 63 -1.10 15.55 -4.15
N LEU A 64 -0.28 14.90 -4.99
CA LEU A 64 1.17 15.12 -5.10
C LEU A 64 1.56 16.34 -5.98
N LEU A 65 0.63 16.92 -6.73
CA LEU A 65 0.88 18.03 -7.67
C LEU A 65 0.42 19.39 -7.13
N GLU A 66 -0.57 19.43 -6.22
CA GLU A 66 -1.00 20.69 -5.58
C GLU A 66 -0.04 21.15 -4.47
N GLY A 67 0.75 20.25 -3.89
CA GLY A 67 1.90 20.56 -3.04
C GLY A 67 3.15 20.84 -3.89
N GLY A 68 3.59 22.09 -3.97
CA GLY A 68 4.83 22.48 -4.66
C GLY A 68 6.07 21.84 -4.01
N VAL A 69 6.55 20.73 -4.58
CA VAL A 69 7.68 19.97 -4.03
C VAL A 69 9.01 20.73 -4.17
N GLU A 70 9.53 21.24 -3.05
CA GLU A 70 10.98 21.45 -2.88
C GLU A 70 11.66 20.14 -2.46
N ARG A 71 12.87 19.90 -2.96
CA ARG A 71 13.67 18.71 -2.62
C ARG A 71 13.97 18.69 -1.11
N GLY A 72 13.53 17.63 -0.41
CA GLY A 72 14.02 17.31 0.94
C GLY A 72 13.02 17.42 2.09
N LYS A 73 11.73 17.69 1.83
CA LYS A 73 10.64 17.51 2.79
C LYS A 73 9.62 16.51 2.25
N LEU A 74 9.21 15.57 3.10
CA LEU A 74 8.03 14.74 2.86
C LEU A 74 6.81 15.64 3.03
N ASP A 75 6.26 16.14 1.92
CA ASP A 75 5.14 17.08 1.93
C ASP A 75 3.76 16.40 2.08
N GLY A 76 3.70 15.07 2.28
CA GLY A 76 2.43 14.37 2.47
C GLY A 76 2.58 12.92 2.93
N PHE A 77 1.59 12.46 3.71
CA PHE A 77 1.43 11.08 4.15
C PHE A 77 0.03 10.62 3.73
N CYS A 78 -0.05 9.58 2.91
CA CYS A 78 -1.31 9.06 2.39
C CYS A 78 -1.55 7.65 2.93
N VAL A 79 -2.77 7.43 3.43
CA VAL A 79 -3.26 6.12 3.85
C VAL A 79 -4.40 5.74 2.93
N VAL A 80 -4.31 4.54 2.36
CA VAL A 80 -5.40 3.93 1.60
C VAL A 80 -5.97 2.81 2.44
N GLU A 81 -7.18 3.00 2.95
CA GLU A 81 -7.90 1.98 3.71
C GLU A 81 -8.60 1.01 2.75
N THR A 82 -8.45 -0.29 2.99
CA THR A 82 -9.14 -1.34 2.25
C THR A 82 -10.47 -1.71 2.91
N ALA A 83 -11.44 -2.24 2.15
CA ALA A 83 -12.75 -2.62 2.66
C ALA A 83 -12.83 -4.10 3.09
N GLY A 84 -12.91 -4.36 4.39
CA GLY A 84 -13.01 -5.72 4.95
C GLY A 84 -11.64 -6.39 5.09
N GLY A 85 -11.60 -7.71 4.92
CA GLY A 85 -10.37 -8.50 5.09
C GLY A 85 -9.43 -8.46 3.87
N VAL A 86 -8.21 -8.97 4.07
CA VAL A 86 -7.17 -9.07 3.03
C VAL A 86 -7.69 -9.72 1.73
N ALA A 87 -8.44 -10.81 1.86
CA ALA A 87 -9.00 -11.56 0.74
C ALA A 87 -10.52 -11.38 0.63
N SER A 88 -11.07 -10.27 1.12
CA SER A 88 -12.47 -9.94 0.84
C SER A 88 -12.63 -9.59 -0.65
N PRO A 89 -13.74 -9.96 -1.29
CA PRO A 89 -14.03 -9.56 -2.67
C PRO A 89 -14.41 -8.07 -2.75
N GLY A 90 -13.75 -7.35 -3.66
CA GLY A 90 -14.07 -5.98 -4.06
C GLY A 90 -15.34 -5.89 -4.90
N PRO A 91 -15.69 -4.71 -5.44
CA PRO A 91 -16.95 -4.48 -6.17
C PRO A 91 -17.14 -5.38 -7.40
N SER A 92 -16.05 -5.74 -8.09
CA SER A 92 -16.02 -6.65 -9.23
C SER A 92 -16.07 -8.14 -8.85
N GLY A 93 -15.90 -8.46 -7.56
CA GLY A 93 -15.70 -9.82 -7.06
C GLY A 93 -14.22 -10.25 -6.94
N THR A 94 -13.27 -9.52 -7.53
CA THR A 94 -11.83 -9.78 -7.35
C THR A 94 -11.44 -9.61 -5.88
N LEU A 95 -10.58 -10.49 -5.36
CA LEU A 95 -10.08 -10.35 -3.99
C LEU A 95 -9.28 -9.05 -3.83
N GLN A 96 -9.45 -8.32 -2.73
CA GLN A 96 -8.79 -7.03 -2.54
C GLN A 96 -7.26 -7.10 -2.67
N CYS A 97 -6.65 -8.15 -2.14
CA CYS A 97 -5.22 -8.37 -2.27
C CYS A 97 -4.76 -8.61 -3.73
N ASP A 98 -5.65 -9.02 -4.63
CA ASP A 98 -5.39 -9.12 -6.08
C ASP A 98 -5.70 -7.79 -6.79
N LEU A 99 -6.81 -7.12 -6.43
CA LEU A 99 -7.23 -5.82 -6.95
C LEU A 99 -6.13 -4.75 -6.84
N TYR A 100 -5.50 -4.61 -5.66
CA TYR A 100 -4.47 -3.59 -5.43
C TYR A 100 -3.05 -4.01 -5.86
N ARG A 101 -2.89 -5.24 -6.39
CA ARG A 101 -1.57 -5.80 -6.72
C ARG A 101 -0.78 -5.01 -7.77
N PRO A 102 -1.41 -4.39 -8.79
CA PRO A 102 -0.68 -3.56 -9.75
C PRO A 102 0.04 -2.36 -9.12
N LEU A 103 -0.47 -1.86 -7.98
CA LEU A 103 0.11 -0.73 -7.26
C LEU A 103 1.23 -1.15 -6.29
N ARG A 104 1.11 -2.35 -5.70
CA ARG A 104 2.09 -2.95 -4.78
C ARG A 104 2.59 -1.98 -3.70
N PHE A 105 1.69 -1.21 -3.11
CA PHE A 105 2.02 -0.33 -2.00
C PHE A 105 2.51 -1.15 -0.78
N PRO A 106 3.46 -0.63 0.01
CA PRO A 106 3.74 -1.21 1.32
C PRO A 106 2.52 -1.02 2.23
N GLY A 107 2.30 -1.95 3.15
CA GLY A 107 1.09 -1.95 3.99
C GLY A 107 1.36 -2.22 5.46
N VAL A 108 0.45 -1.77 6.31
CA VAL A 108 0.32 -2.20 7.71
C VAL A 108 -0.85 -3.18 7.76
N LEU A 109 -0.68 -4.29 8.49
CA LEU A 109 -1.75 -5.25 8.72
C LEU A 109 -2.35 -5.04 10.11
N VAL A 110 -3.64 -4.73 10.17
CA VAL A 110 -4.41 -4.78 11.41
C VAL A 110 -4.78 -6.24 11.68
N GLY A 111 -4.19 -6.83 12.71
CA GLY A 111 -4.45 -8.20 13.13
C GLY A 111 -5.57 -8.30 14.16
N ASP A 112 -5.77 -9.51 14.69
CA ASP A 112 -6.80 -9.80 15.68
C ASP A 112 -6.18 -10.21 17.03
N GLY A 113 -6.49 -9.44 18.08
CA GLY A 113 -6.03 -9.70 19.45
C GLY A 113 -6.88 -10.71 20.23
N ARG A 114 -8.03 -11.14 19.69
CA ARG A 114 -8.94 -12.08 20.36
C ARG A 114 -8.45 -13.53 20.29
N LEU A 115 -9.19 -14.43 20.93
CA LEU A 115 -8.95 -15.86 20.85
C LEU A 115 -9.09 -16.34 19.39
N GLY A 116 -8.07 -17.07 18.90
CA GLY A 116 -7.98 -17.49 17.50
C GLY A 116 -7.32 -16.45 16.58
N GLY A 117 -7.12 -15.22 17.06
CA GLY A 117 -6.59 -14.11 16.27
C GLY A 117 -5.15 -14.27 15.79
N ILE A 118 -4.33 -15.06 16.51
CA ILE A 118 -2.96 -15.41 16.08
C ILE A 118 -2.99 -16.10 14.71
N SER A 119 -3.83 -17.13 14.55
CA SER A 119 -3.92 -17.88 13.30
C SER A 119 -4.45 -17.00 12.17
N GLY A 120 -5.52 -16.25 12.42
CA GLY A 120 -6.10 -15.34 11.43
C GLY A 120 -5.10 -14.29 10.95
N THR A 121 -4.36 -13.68 11.87
CA THR A 121 -3.34 -12.67 11.56
C THR A 121 -2.19 -13.26 10.74
N ILE A 122 -1.69 -14.45 11.10
CA ILE A 122 -0.63 -15.13 10.33
C ILE A 122 -1.13 -15.48 8.93
N SER A 123 -2.32 -16.07 8.79
CA SER A 123 -2.88 -16.43 7.48
C SER A 123 -3.12 -15.21 6.58
N ALA A 124 -3.58 -14.09 7.16
CA ALA A 124 -3.72 -12.82 6.44
C ALA A 124 -2.36 -12.26 6.00
N TYR A 125 -1.37 -12.27 6.89
CA TYR A 125 0.01 -11.87 6.59
C TYR A 125 0.61 -12.72 5.46
N GLU A 126 0.55 -14.04 5.57
CA GLU A 126 1.07 -14.96 4.55
C GLU A 126 0.36 -14.74 3.20
N SER A 127 -0.95 -14.51 3.20
CA SER A 127 -1.71 -14.21 1.97
C SER A 127 -1.22 -12.94 1.27
N LEU A 128 -0.83 -11.90 2.02
CA LEU A 128 -0.20 -10.70 1.49
C LEU A 128 1.22 -10.98 0.97
N LYS A 129 2.05 -11.71 1.74
CA LYS A 129 3.42 -12.05 1.33
C LYS A 129 3.45 -12.92 0.06
N LEU A 130 2.53 -13.89 -0.06
CA LEU A 130 2.38 -14.74 -1.25
C LEU A 130 2.08 -13.94 -2.52
N ARG A 131 1.42 -12.78 -2.37
CA ARG A 131 1.13 -11.85 -3.48
C ARG A 131 2.24 -10.83 -3.71
N GLY A 132 3.30 -10.83 -2.91
CA GLY A 132 4.45 -9.93 -3.08
C GLY A 132 4.28 -8.55 -2.46
N TYR A 133 3.36 -8.40 -1.50
CA TYR A 133 3.29 -7.19 -0.68
C TYR A 133 4.37 -7.17 0.38
N ASP A 134 4.80 -5.95 0.70
CA ASP A 134 5.69 -5.67 1.83
C ASP A 134 4.85 -5.16 3.00
N VAL A 135 4.62 -6.03 3.99
CA VAL A 135 3.99 -5.65 5.26
C VAL A 135 5.05 -5.10 6.20
N VAL A 136 4.96 -3.83 6.54
CA VAL A 136 6.00 -3.11 7.30
C VAL A 136 5.77 -3.16 8.80
N ALA A 137 4.53 -3.37 9.24
CA ALA A 137 4.16 -3.53 10.65
C ALA A 137 2.85 -4.29 10.78
N ILE A 138 2.64 -4.88 11.96
CA ILE A 138 1.35 -5.41 12.39
C ILE A 138 0.90 -4.64 13.63
N VAL A 139 -0.38 -4.32 13.71
CA VAL A 139 -1.01 -3.71 14.90
C VAL A 139 -2.21 -4.55 15.33
N ILE A 140 -2.37 -4.77 16.63
CA ILE A 140 -3.50 -5.51 17.22
C ILE A 140 -4.07 -4.75 18.41
N GLU A 141 -5.35 -4.91 18.69
CA GLU A 141 -5.98 -4.47 19.94
C GLU A 141 -5.72 -5.49 21.06
N ASP A 142 -5.28 -5.03 22.23
CA ASP A 142 -5.09 -5.92 23.38
C ASP A 142 -6.42 -6.48 23.90
N HIS A 143 -6.42 -7.79 24.16
CA HIS A 143 -7.52 -8.51 24.80
C HIS A 143 -7.03 -9.34 26.01
N GLY A 144 -5.83 -9.05 26.53
CA GLY A 144 -5.23 -9.76 27.66
C GLY A 144 -4.74 -11.17 27.34
N LEU A 145 -4.69 -11.55 26.07
CA LEU A 145 -4.28 -12.88 25.60
C LEU A 145 -2.82 -12.97 25.18
N ILE A 146 -2.11 -11.83 25.19
CA ILE A 146 -0.67 -11.75 24.92
C ILE A 146 -0.32 -12.33 23.53
N ASN A 147 -1.20 -12.08 22.55
CA ASN A 147 -1.07 -12.58 21.17
C ASN A 147 0.19 -12.06 20.47
N GLU A 148 0.72 -10.92 20.90
CA GLU A 148 1.92 -10.31 20.34
C GLU A 148 3.18 -11.15 20.53
N ILE A 149 3.27 -11.99 21.57
CA ILE A 149 4.44 -12.85 21.78
C ILE A 149 4.61 -13.90 20.67
N PRO A 150 3.62 -14.78 20.40
CA PRO A 150 3.72 -15.73 19.31
C PRO A 150 3.80 -15.05 17.94
N LEU A 151 3.10 -13.92 17.73
CA LEU A 151 3.20 -13.16 16.48
C LEU A 151 4.63 -12.64 16.25
N LYS A 152 5.26 -11.99 17.24
CA LYS A 152 6.66 -11.53 17.14
C LYS A 152 7.62 -12.69 16.86
N SER A 153 7.41 -13.84 17.50
CA SER A 153 8.22 -15.04 17.27
C SER A 153 8.11 -15.58 15.85
N TYR A 154 6.91 -15.55 15.25
CA TYR A 154 6.68 -16.01 13.89
C TYR A 154 7.24 -15.02 12.85
N LEU A 155 6.95 -13.73 13.01
CA LEU A 155 7.24 -12.69 12.02
C LEU A 155 8.71 -12.32 11.94
N ARG A 156 9.46 -12.45 13.05
CA ARG A 156 10.90 -12.17 13.24
C ARG A 156 11.36 -10.74 12.92
N SER A 157 11.10 -10.24 11.72
CA SER A 157 11.58 -8.94 11.22
C SER A 157 10.49 -7.87 11.10
N VAL A 158 9.21 -8.24 11.27
CA VAL A 158 8.09 -7.28 11.21
C VAL A 158 7.68 -6.90 12.65
N PRO A 159 7.71 -5.61 13.03
CA PRO A 159 7.29 -5.18 14.36
C PRO A 159 5.79 -5.43 14.58
N VAL A 160 5.44 -5.78 15.82
CA VAL A 160 4.06 -5.97 16.28
C VAL A 160 3.77 -4.96 17.37
N PHE A 161 2.82 -4.08 17.09
CA PHE A 161 2.30 -3.06 17.99
C PHE A 161 1.01 -3.53 18.64
N VAL A 162 0.80 -3.12 19.88
CA VAL A 162 -0.38 -3.47 20.67
C VAL A 162 -1.05 -2.18 21.12
N LEU A 163 -2.30 -1.98 20.72
CA LEU A 163 -3.15 -0.89 21.16
C LEU A 163 -3.87 -1.29 22.46
N PRO A 164 -4.20 -0.33 23.34
CA PRO A 164 -5.03 -0.61 24.50
C PRO A 164 -6.44 -1.07 24.07
N PRO A 165 -7.18 -1.79 24.94
CA PRO A 165 -8.54 -2.22 24.66
C PRO A 165 -9.45 -1.04 24.30
N ILE A 166 -10.28 -1.20 23.27
CA ILE A 166 -11.22 -0.18 22.83
C ILE A 166 -12.39 -0.13 23.82
N PRO A 167 -12.82 1.07 24.25
CA PRO A 167 -14.03 1.24 25.05
C PRO A 167 -15.25 0.57 24.41
N GLN A 168 -15.94 -0.27 25.18
CA GLN A 168 -17.08 -1.06 24.69
C GLN A 168 -18.40 -0.29 24.72
N ASP A 169 -18.43 0.86 25.40
CA ASP A 169 -19.61 1.74 25.45
C ASP A 169 -19.79 2.44 24.09
N PRO A 170 -20.89 2.20 23.36
CA PRO A 170 -21.14 2.82 22.07
C PRO A 170 -21.28 4.34 22.11
N SER A 171 -21.47 4.93 23.30
CA SER A 171 -21.56 6.37 23.50
C SER A 171 -20.22 7.05 23.80
N ASN A 172 -19.15 6.27 23.97
CA ASN A 172 -17.81 6.79 24.18
C ASN A 172 -17.28 7.46 22.89
N ASP A 173 -16.66 8.63 23.02
CA ASP A 173 -16.14 9.42 21.89
C ASP A 173 -14.71 9.03 21.46
N LEU A 174 -14.09 8.07 22.15
CA LEU A 174 -12.75 7.52 21.95
C LEU A 174 -11.59 8.49 22.15
N MET A 175 -11.82 9.73 22.61
CA MET A 175 -10.76 10.74 22.72
C MET A 175 -9.65 10.32 23.69
N GLU A 176 -10.01 9.84 24.87
CA GLU A 176 -9.05 9.33 25.86
C GLU A 176 -8.29 8.11 25.33
N TRP A 177 -8.97 7.21 24.60
CA TRP A 177 -8.34 6.04 23.99
C TRP A 177 -7.31 6.43 22.92
N PHE A 178 -7.59 7.46 22.11
CA PHE A 178 -6.63 8.00 21.14
C PHE A 178 -5.41 8.63 21.83
N ASP A 179 -5.62 9.38 22.91
CA ASP A 179 -4.53 9.98 23.69
C ASP A 179 -3.63 8.90 24.32
N GLU A 180 -4.22 7.86 24.90
CA GLU A 180 -3.49 6.71 25.44
C GLU A 180 -2.73 5.93 24.34
N SER A 181 -3.32 5.82 23.15
CA SER A 181 -2.76 5.13 21.99
C SER A 181 -1.73 5.95 21.21
N CYS A 182 -1.55 7.24 21.53
CA CYS A 182 -0.76 8.19 20.74
C CYS A 182 0.68 7.70 20.50
N ASN A 183 1.32 7.11 21.51
CA ASN A 183 2.68 6.59 21.38
C ASN A 183 2.78 5.42 20.40
N VAL A 184 1.75 4.56 20.36
CA VAL A 184 1.68 3.42 19.44
C VAL A 184 1.48 3.92 18.01
N PHE A 185 0.57 4.87 17.80
CA PHE A 185 0.35 5.48 16.48
C PHE A 185 1.58 6.26 15.98
N ASN A 186 2.27 7.00 16.86
CA ASN A 186 3.52 7.67 16.49
C ASN A 186 4.60 6.67 16.08
N SER A 187 4.76 5.58 16.84
CA SER A 187 5.72 4.52 16.48
C SER A 187 5.36 3.85 15.15
N LEU A 188 4.07 3.63 14.89
CA LEU A 188 3.60 3.05 13.64
C LEU A 188 3.90 3.98 12.44
N LYS A 189 3.60 5.27 12.59
CA LYS A 189 3.94 6.31 11.60
C LYS A 189 5.44 6.32 11.32
N ASP A 190 6.27 6.31 12.36
CA ASP A 190 7.72 6.35 12.22
C ASP A 190 8.27 5.11 11.48
N ILE A 191 7.74 3.91 11.77
CA ILE A 191 8.09 2.69 11.02
C ILE A 191 7.68 2.77 9.55
N MET A 192 6.50 3.33 9.25
CA MET A 192 6.06 3.50 7.86
C MET A 192 6.98 4.47 7.10
N LEU A 193 7.38 5.57 7.74
CA LEU A 193 8.30 6.55 7.18
C LEU A 193 9.71 5.98 6.97
N GLU A 194 10.23 5.26 7.96
CA GLU A 194 11.53 4.60 7.88
C GLU A 194 11.56 3.57 6.75
N ALA A 195 10.53 2.72 6.66
CA ALA A 195 10.41 1.74 5.58
C ALA A 195 10.35 2.39 4.19
N TYR A 196 9.64 3.52 4.06
CA TYR A 196 9.61 4.30 2.84
C TYR A 196 11.00 4.86 2.49
N LEU A 197 11.67 5.53 3.44
CA LEU A 197 12.98 6.13 3.23
C LEU A 197 14.03 5.08 2.84
N GLU A 198 14.02 3.93 3.51
CA GLU A 198 14.91 2.82 3.19
C GLU A 198 14.64 2.25 1.80
N ARG A 199 13.35 2.09 1.42
CA ARG A 199 12.97 1.68 0.06
C ARG A 199 13.50 2.66 -0.99
N MET A 200 13.30 3.95 -0.78
CA MET A 200 13.74 5.00 -1.72
C MET A 200 15.26 5.06 -1.83
N ARG A 201 15.98 4.95 -0.70
CA ARG A 201 17.44 4.87 -0.68
C ARG A 201 17.94 3.66 -1.47
N ARG A 202 17.34 2.48 -1.27
CA ARG A 202 17.68 1.27 -2.02
C ARG A 202 17.46 1.47 -3.52
N LEU A 203 16.30 1.97 -3.94
CA LEU A 203 15.97 2.18 -5.36
C LEU A 203 16.95 3.15 -6.05
N ASN A 204 17.32 4.24 -5.38
CA ASN A 204 18.30 5.21 -5.88
C ASN A 204 19.71 4.63 -6.04
N GLU A 205 20.14 3.76 -5.12
CA GLU A 205 21.48 3.17 -5.14
C GLU A 205 21.62 2.00 -6.12
N MET A 206 20.52 1.36 -6.51
CA MET A 206 20.51 0.14 -7.32
C MET A 206 21.27 0.26 -8.66
N PRO A 207 21.08 1.31 -9.48
CA PRO A 207 21.80 1.43 -10.76
C PRO A 207 23.32 1.40 -10.63
N ARG A 208 23.86 2.17 -9.67
CA ARG A 208 25.30 2.23 -9.42
C ARG A 208 25.82 0.88 -8.91
N LYS A 209 25.17 0.32 -7.87
CA LYS A 209 25.56 -0.97 -7.31
C LYS A 209 25.52 -2.09 -8.35
N ALA A 210 24.52 -2.08 -9.24
CA ALA A 210 24.40 -3.07 -10.29
C ALA A 210 25.58 -2.97 -11.29
N GLY A 211 25.99 -1.76 -11.68
CA GLY A 211 27.17 -1.56 -12.53
C GLY A 211 28.49 -1.97 -11.87
N ASP A 212 28.60 -1.84 -10.55
CA ASP A 212 29.81 -2.20 -9.79
C ASP A 212 29.92 -3.71 -9.50
N VAL A 213 28.78 -4.42 -9.40
CA VAL A 213 28.74 -5.80 -8.87
C VAL A 213 28.34 -6.83 -9.93
N PHE A 214 27.46 -6.49 -10.88
CA PHE A 214 26.95 -7.46 -11.83
C PHE A 214 27.81 -7.59 -13.08
N TRP A 215 27.86 -8.82 -13.60
CA TRP A 215 28.32 -9.09 -14.95
C TRP A 215 27.13 -9.47 -15.83
N TRP A 216 26.49 -8.47 -16.46
CA TRP A 216 25.37 -8.74 -17.36
C TRP A 216 25.80 -9.54 -18.61
N PRO A 217 25.06 -10.60 -18.98
CA PRO A 217 25.33 -11.36 -20.20
C PRO A 217 25.04 -10.51 -21.44
N PHE A 218 25.73 -10.79 -22.54
CA PHE A 218 25.56 -10.13 -23.85
C PHE A 218 25.57 -8.59 -23.81
N THR A 219 26.23 -8.00 -22.80
CA THR A 219 26.26 -6.55 -22.56
C THR A 219 27.69 -6.05 -22.54
N GLN A 220 28.02 -5.05 -23.36
CA GLN A 220 29.31 -4.37 -23.32
C GLN A 220 29.30 -3.31 -22.21
N HIS A 221 29.80 -3.63 -21.02
CA HIS A 221 29.67 -2.76 -19.83
C HIS A 221 30.27 -1.37 -19.99
N LYS A 222 31.34 -1.21 -20.79
CA LYS A 222 31.93 0.12 -21.06
C LYS A 222 30.96 1.10 -21.73
N LEU A 223 29.88 0.60 -22.33
CA LEU A 223 28.88 1.40 -23.04
C LEU A 223 27.59 1.60 -22.23
N VAL A 224 27.51 1.07 -21.01
CA VAL A 224 26.30 1.16 -20.16
C VAL A 224 26.53 2.15 -19.03
N PRO A 225 26.09 3.41 -19.17
CA PRO A 225 26.12 4.35 -18.06
C PRO A 225 25.10 3.96 -16.98
N PRO A 226 25.30 4.34 -15.70
CA PRO A 226 24.34 4.04 -14.64
C PRO A 226 22.92 4.52 -14.94
N SER A 227 22.76 5.64 -15.63
CA SER A 227 21.45 6.18 -16.03
C SER A 227 20.68 5.33 -17.04
N ALA A 228 21.35 4.40 -17.73
CA ALA A 228 20.73 3.48 -18.68
C ALA A 228 20.28 2.16 -18.02
N VAL A 229 20.61 1.94 -16.74
CA VAL A 229 20.21 0.74 -16.00
C VAL A 229 18.76 0.92 -15.53
N THR A 230 17.86 0.08 -16.05
CA THR A 230 16.46 0.05 -15.64
C THR A 230 16.30 -0.54 -14.24
N VAL A 231 15.68 0.19 -13.32
CA VAL A 231 15.35 -0.30 -11.97
C VAL A 231 13.94 -0.89 -11.96
N ILE A 232 13.85 -2.21 -11.99
CA ILE A 232 12.58 -2.95 -11.94
C ILE A 232 12.26 -3.26 -10.47
N ASP A 233 11.20 -2.66 -9.93
CA ASP A 233 10.71 -2.90 -8.56
C ASP A 233 9.86 -4.17 -8.47
N SER A 234 9.01 -4.40 -9.47
CA SER A 234 8.17 -5.60 -9.55
C SER A 234 7.67 -5.88 -10.97
N ARG A 235 6.95 -6.98 -11.15
CA ARG A 235 6.14 -7.29 -12.33
C ARG A 235 4.72 -7.67 -11.89
N CYS A 236 3.72 -7.30 -12.68
CA CYS A 236 2.33 -7.76 -12.54
C CYS A 236 1.77 -8.00 -13.94
N GLY A 237 1.47 -9.26 -14.28
CA GLY A 237 1.17 -9.66 -15.65
C GLY A 237 2.31 -9.30 -16.60
N GLU A 238 1.97 -8.61 -17.67
CA GLU A 238 2.88 -8.23 -18.76
C GLU A 238 3.64 -6.92 -18.48
N ASN A 239 3.36 -6.26 -17.35
CA ASN A 239 3.92 -4.95 -17.03
C ASN A 239 4.96 -5.02 -15.92
N PHE A 240 6.11 -4.38 -16.16
CA PHE A 240 7.07 -4.02 -15.14
C PHE A 240 6.65 -2.77 -14.39
N SER A 241 6.81 -2.76 -13.08
CA SER A 241 6.84 -1.54 -12.29
C SER A 241 8.28 -1.02 -12.25
N VAL A 242 8.55 0.05 -13.00
CA VAL A 242 9.89 0.61 -13.17
C VAL A 242 10.02 1.90 -12.39
N TYR A 243 11.03 1.97 -11.52
CA TYR A 243 11.40 3.17 -10.80
C TYR A 243 12.19 4.12 -11.72
N LYS A 244 11.79 5.40 -11.74
CA LYS A 244 12.40 6.45 -12.56
C LYS A 244 12.60 7.72 -11.75
N VAL A 245 13.61 8.49 -12.15
CA VAL A 245 13.91 9.82 -11.61
C VAL A 245 13.88 10.81 -12.78
N GLN A 246 12.80 11.58 -12.92
CA GLN A 246 12.65 12.66 -13.91
C GLN A 246 12.01 13.88 -13.25
N ASN A 247 12.82 14.84 -12.82
CA ASN A 247 12.44 15.98 -11.96
C ASN A 247 11.91 15.57 -10.55
N LYS A 248 11.07 14.53 -10.47
CA LYS A 248 10.59 13.84 -9.28
C LYS A 248 10.85 12.33 -9.42
N GLU A 249 10.76 11.62 -8.31
CA GLU A 249 10.87 10.16 -8.23
C GLU A 249 9.48 9.53 -8.37
N TYR A 250 9.35 8.49 -9.18
CA TYR A 250 8.07 7.81 -9.38
C TYR A 250 8.27 6.38 -9.89
N ILE A 251 7.24 5.56 -9.72
CA ILE A 251 7.14 4.22 -10.32
C ILE A 251 6.09 4.29 -11.44
N THR A 252 6.42 3.74 -12.59
CA THR A 252 5.51 3.67 -13.74
C THR A 252 5.45 2.25 -14.28
N GLN A 253 4.31 1.88 -14.85
CA GLN A 253 4.17 0.63 -15.58
C GLN A 253 4.89 0.74 -16.94
N GLN A 254 5.55 -0.35 -17.35
CA GLN A 254 6.19 -0.49 -18.65
C GLN A 254 6.00 -1.93 -19.16
N PHE A 255 5.38 -2.07 -20.33
CA PHE A 255 5.13 -3.37 -20.95
C PHE A 255 6.44 -4.11 -21.28
N ASP A 256 6.51 -5.39 -20.94
CA ASP A 256 7.64 -6.29 -21.19
C ASP A 256 7.65 -6.80 -22.64
N ALA A 257 7.97 -5.90 -23.58
CA ALA A 257 7.92 -6.21 -25.01
C ALA A 257 8.95 -7.26 -25.47
N CYS A 258 10.04 -7.48 -24.72
CA CYS A 258 11.01 -8.52 -25.03
C CYS A 258 10.68 -9.86 -24.35
N ALA A 259 9.53 -9.93 -23.65
CA ALA A 259 9.05 -11.08 -22.91
C ALA A 259 10.11 -11.67 -21.97
N SER A 260 10.89 -10.78 -21.33
CA SER A 260 12.06 -11.13 -20.51
C SER A 260 12.90 -12.26 -21.12
N TRP A 261 13.37 -12.03 -22.35
CA TRP A 261 14.14 -13.01 -23.13
C TRP A 261 13.29 -14.21 -23.57
N TRP A 262 12.10 -13.94 -24.12
CA TRP A 262 11.17 -14.97 -24.62
C TRP A 262 10.75 -16.02 -23.58
N THR A 263 10.86 -15.69 -22.30
CA THR A 263 10.44 -16.57 -21.19
C THR A 263 9.02 -16.28 -20.74
N GLN A 264 8.51 -15.08 -20.98
CA GLN A 264 7.15 -14.70 -20.62
C GLN A 264 6.16 -15.08 -21.72
N GLY A 265 5.00 -15.60 -21.31
CA GLY A 265 3.83 -15.78 -22.18
C GLY A 265 3.21 -14.44 -22.58
N PRO A 266 2.38 -14.42 -23.63
CA PRO A 266 1.78 -13.18 -24.16
C PRO A 266 0.71 -12.58 -23.23
N ASP A 267 0.21 -13.36 -22.27
CA ASP A 267 -0.67 -12.89 -21.20
C ASP A 267 -0.39 -13.62 -19.86
N ALA A 268 -0.88 -13.04 -18.76
CA ALA A 268 -0.77 -13.62 -17.42
C ALA A 268 -1.40 -15.02 -17.30
N THR A 269 -2.46 -15.31 -18.07
CA THR A 269 -3.15 -16.62 -18.04
C THR A 269 -2.32 -17.76 -18.62
N LEU A 270 -1.44 -17.48 -19.57
CA LEU A 270 -0.55 -18.46 -20.19
C LEU A 270 0.79 -18.62 -19.43
N GLN A 271 1.03 -17.83 -18.39
CA GLN A 271 2.25 -17.88 -17.57
C GLN A 271 2.12 -18.76 -16.32
N SER A 272 0.91 -19.03 -15.86
CA SER A 272 0.61 -19.78 -14.63
C SER A 272 0.31 -21.28 -14.84
N SER A 273 0.75 -21.85 -15.97
CA SER A 273 0.57 -23.28 -16.29
C SER A 273 1.63 -24.18 -15.66
#